data_AF-A0A923FGU9-F1
#
_entry.id   AF-A0A923FGU9-F1
#
_cell.length_a   1.000
_cell.length_b   1.000
_cell.length_c   1.000
_cell.angle_alpha   90.00
_cell.angle_beta   90.00
_cell.angle_gamma   90.00
#
_symmetry.space_group_name_H-M   'P 1'
#
loop_
_entity.id
_entity.type
_entity.pdbx_description
1 polymer ?
#
loop_
_entity_poly.entity_id
_entity_poly.type
_entity_poly.pdbx_seq_one_letter_code
_entity_poly.pdbx_strand_id
1 'polypeptide(L)'
;MNEPVSPGPRNGILSLTIKDKSVLYAAYMPFIKNGGLFIPTNKNYRLGDEVFMLLSLMDESEKIPVAGKVIWLTPKGAQGNRAAGVGVQFSDGDNSARNQIETHLAGSLKSDRPTHTM
;
A
#
# COMPACT_ATOMS: atom_id res chain seq x y z
N MET A 1 -23.52 9.80 -24.22
CA MET A 1 -22.44 8.88 -24.66
C MET A 1 -22.00 8.16 -23.40
N ASN A 2 -22.41 6.92 -23.22
CA ASN A 2 -22.06 6.13 -22.03
C ASN A 2 -20.83 5.29 -22.39
N GLU A 3 -19.67 5.65 -21.86
CA GLU A 3 -18.49 4.81 -21.94
C GLU A 3 -18.75 3.50 -21.19
N PRO A 4 -18.46 2.33 -21.79
CA PRO A 4 -18.51 1.08 -21.06
C PRO A 4 -17.42 1.11 -19.99
N VAL A 5 -17.83 1.12 -18.72
CA VAL A 5 -16.94 0.90 -17.59
C VAL A 5 -16.34 -0.49 -17.78
N SER A 6 -15.12 -0.58 -18.34
CA SER A 6 -14.42 -1.86 -18.43
C SER A 6 -14.33 -2.44 -17.03
N PRO A 7 -14.77 -3.69 -16.79
CA PRO A 7 -14.51 -4.34 -15.52
C PRO A 7 -12.98 -4.38 -15.37
N GLY A 8 -12.47 -3.69 -14.36
CA GLY A 8 -11.06 -3.72 -13.99
C GLY A 8 -10.58 -5.17 -13.85
N PRO A 9 -9.26 -5.41 -13.93
CA PRO A 9 -8.70 -6.76 -13.92
C PRO A 9 -9.26 -7.54 -12.72
N ARG A 10 -9.91 -8.68 -13.01
CA ARG A 10 -10.57 -9.59 -12.06
C ARG A 10 -9.96 -9.48 -10.65
N ASN A 11 -10.69 -8.76 -9.78
CA ASN A 11 -10.30 -8.37 -8.43
C ASN A 11 -10.03 -9.61 -7.55
N GLY A 12 -8.82 -10.15 -7.62
CA GLY A 12 -8.31 -11.11 -6.66
C GLY A 12 -7.80 -10.40 -5.41
N ILE A 13 -8.04 -11.00 -4.23
CA ILE A 13 -7.48 -10.51 -2.97
C ILE A 13 -5.95 -10.45 -3.08
N LEU A 14 -5.36 -9.29 -2.78
CA LEU A 14 -3.92 -9.15 -2.68
C LEU A 14 -3.45 -9.67 -1.31
N SER A 15 -2.43 -10.50 -1.26
CA SER A 15 -1.77 -10.82 0.00
C SER A 15 -0.45 -10.08 0.06
N LEU A 16 -0.24 -9.30 1.11
CA LEU A 16 1.00 -8.59 1.36
C LEU A 16 1.56 -9.04 2.71
N THR A 17 2.81 -9.51 2.72
CA THR A 17 3.51 -9.90 3.93
C THR A 17 4.75 -9.03 4.07
N ILE A 18 4.89 -8.37 5.21
CA ILE A 18 6.02 -7.50 5.52
C ILE A 18 6.67 -8.03 6.80
N LYS A 19 7.85 -8.64 6.71
CA LYS A 19 8.51 -9.30 7.84
C LYS A 19 9.46 -8.38 8.63
N ASP A 20 9.87 -7.27 8.02
CA ASP A 20 10.92 -6.41 8.55
C ASP A 20 10.42 -4.98 8.78
N LYS A 21 10.76 -4.40 9.94
CA LYS A 21 10.36 -3.03 10.31
C LYS A 21 10.92 -1.98 9.33
N SER A 22 12.09 -2.20 8.76
CA SER A 22 12.68 -1.34 7.74
C SER A 22 11.88 -1.35 6.44
N VAL A 23 11.43 -2.53 6.01
CA VAL A 23 10.57 -2.71 4.83
C VAL A 23 9.21 -2.06 5.08
N LEU A 24 8.64 -2.24 6.27
CA LEU A 24 7.39 -1.59 6.67
C LEU A 24 7.51 -0.07 6.62
N TYR A 25 8.58 0.48 7.21
CA TYR A 25 8.83 1.91 7.22
C TYR A 25 8.95 2.47 5.81
N ALA A 26 9.71 1.79 4.94
CA ALA A 26 9.94 2.26 3.60
C ALA A 26 8.67 2.14 2.73
N ALA A 27 7.82 1.13 2.95
CA ALA A 27 6.57 0.94 2.22
C ALA A 27 5.45 1.87 2.69
N TYR A 28 5.44 2.29 3.96
CA TYR A 28 4.38 3.09 4.54
C TYR A 28 4.37 4.54 4.03
N MET A 29 3.17 5.04 3.74
CA MET A 29 2.91 6.39 3.23
C MET A 29 2.10 7.19 4.26
N PRO A 30 2.73 7.75 5.31
CA PRO A 30 2.03 8.39 6.43
C PRO A 30 1.32 9.69 6.07
N PHE A 31 1.74 10.36 5.00
CA PHE A 31 1.22 11.65 4.56
C PHE A 31 -0.11 11.55 3.79
N ILE A 32 -0.53 10.34 3.42
CA ILE A 32 -1.81 10.10 2.76
C ILE A 32 -2.93 10.11 3.83
N LYS A 33 -4.10 10.66 3.50
CA LYS A 33 -5.27 10.60 4.39
C LYS A 33 -5.59 9.12 4.70
N ASN A 34 -5.66 8.79 6.00
CA ASN A 34 -5.80 7.44 6.57
C ASN A 34 -4.56 6.53 6.42
N GLY A 35 -3.47 7.05 5.87
CA GLY A 35 -2.28 6.29 5.54
C GLY A 35 -2.41 5.52 4.23
N GLY A 36 -1.30 4.94 3.82
CA GLY A 36 -1.24 4.08 2.64
C GLY A 36 0.01 3.21 2.63
N LEU A 37 0.06 2.28 1.68
CA LEU A 37 1.22 1.43 1.45
C LEU A 37 1.60 1.45 -0.03
N PHE A 38 2.89 1.51 -0.28
CA PHE A 38 3.45 1.15 -1.57
C PHE A 38 3.57 -0.37 -1.67
N ILE A 39 2.98 -0.94 -2.71
CA ILE A 39 2.95 -2.37 -3.00
C ILE A 39 3.73 -2.63 -4.29
N PRO A 40 4.94 -3.22 -4.21
CA PRO A 40 5.67 -3.65 -5.40
C PRO A 40 4.85 -4.69 -6.17
N THR A 41 4.55 -4.41 -7.43
CA THR A 41 3.76 -5.30 -8.27
C THR A 41 3.97 -5.01 -9.75
N ASN A 42 3.91 -6.07 -10.55
CA ASN A 42 3.92 -5.99 -12.01
C ASN A 42 2.51 -6.10 -12.60
N LYS A 43 1.48 -6.23 -11.76
CA LYS A 43 0.09 -6.24 -12.20
C LYS A 43 -0.30 -4.84 -12.68
N ASN A 44 -1.14 -4.81 -13.71
CA ASN A 44 -1.66 -3.56 -14.24
C ASN A 44 -2.81 -3.07 -13.35
N TYR A 45 -2.68 -1.86 -12.83
CA TYR A 45 -3.71 -1.14 -12.10
C TYR A 45 -3.96 0.20 -12.77
N ARG A 46 -5.14 0.77 -12.53
CA ARG A 46 -5.49 2.13 -12.89
C ARG A 46 -5.61 2.98 -11.63
N LEU A 47 -5.37 4.29 -11.78
CA LEU A 47 -5.69 5.23 -10.72
C LEU A 47 -7.18 5.15 -10.41
N GLY A 48 -7.47 5.04 -9.12
CA GLY A 48 -8.82 4.92 -8.61
C GLY A 48 -9.36 3.50 -8.50
N ASP A 49 -8.61 2.47 -8.94
CA ASP A 49 -9.00 1.08 -8.74
C ASP A 49 -9.17 0.79 -7.23
N GLU A 50 -10.30 0.16 -6.89
CA GLU A 50 -10.53 -0.36 -5.55
C GLU A 50 -9.81 -1.70 -5.39
N VAL A 51 -9.11 -1.84 -4.27
CA VAL A 51 -8.34 -3.03 -3.96
C VAL A 51 -8.71 -3.54 -2.58
N PHE A 52 -8.73 -4.86 -2.45
CA PHE A 52 -8.85 -5.53 -1.16
C PHE A 52 -7.60 -6.38 -0.93
N MET A 53 -6.97 -6.20 0.22
CA MET A 53 -5.74 -6.91 0.57
C MET A 53 -5.79 -7.52 1.97
N LEU A 54 -5.07 -8.61 2.16
CA LEU A 54 -4.75 -9.18 3.46
C LEU A 54 -3.30 -8.82 3.79
N LEU A 55 -3.11 -7.98 4.80
CA LEU A 55 -1.82 -7.51 5.27
C LEU A 55 -1.36 -8.39 6.45
N SER A 56 -0.16 -8.94 6.37
CA SER A 56 0.52 -9.63 7.48
C SER A 56 1.76 -8.83 7.85
N LEU A 57 1.85 -8.43 9.13
CA LEU A 57 2.92 -7.58 9.65
C LEU A 57 3.81 -8.38 10.60
N MET A 58 5.11 -8.35 10.35
CA MET A 58 6.15 -8.92 11.20
C MET A 58 5.84 -10.39 11.54
N ASP A 59 5.76 -10.71 12.83
CA ASP A 59 5.45 -12.03 13.38
C ASP A 59 3.98 -12.13 13.85
N GLU A 60 3.11 -11.21 13.44
CA GLU A 60 1.69 -11.29 13.76
C GLU A 60 1.04 -12.47 13.03
N SER A 61 0.40 -13.35 13.82
CA SER A 61 -0.32 -14.51 13.30
C SER A 61 -1.60 -14.14 12.54
N GLU A 62 -2.17 -12.97 12.84
CA GLU A 62 -3.43 -12.51 12.25
C GLU A 62 -3.18 -11.65 11.02
N LYS A 63 -3.96 -11.89 9.95
CA LYS A 63 -3.95 -11.05 8.75
C LYS A 63 -4.99 -9.95 8.88
N ILE A 64 -4.58 -8.72 8.63
CA ILE A 64 -5.44 -7.54 8.68
C ILE A 64 -6.09 -7.38 7.29
N PRO A 65 -7.43 -7.48 7.17
CA PRO A 65 -8.12 -7.13 5.93
C PRO A 65 -8.09 -5.62 5.72
N VAL A 66 -7.68 -5.17 4.54
CA VAL A 66 -7.58 -3.75 4.19
C VAL A 66 -8.26 -3.51 2.86
N ALA A 67 -9.30 -2.68 2.88
CA ALA A 67 -9.85 -2.06 1.69
C ALA A 67 -9.08 -0.77 1.40
N GLY A 68 -8.79 -0.52 0.12
CA GLY A 68 -8.07 0.67 -0.28
C GLY A 68 -8.31 1.05 -1.74
N LYS A 69 -7.71 2.17 -2.12
CA LYS A 69 -7.81 2.75 -3.46
C LYS A 69 -6.42 3.04 -4.02
N VAL A 70 -6.18 2.69 -5.28
CA VAL A 70 -4.93 3.02 -5.96
C VAL A 70 -4.89 4.53 -6.22
N ILE A 71 -3.90 5.21 -5.66
CA ILE A 71 -3.71 6.67 -5.78
C ILE A 71 -2.38 7.06 -6.42
N TRP A 72 -1.47 6.10 -6.60
CA TRP A 72 -0.16 6.30 -7.22
C TRP A 72 0.23 5.08 -8.05
N LEU A 73 0.85 5.32 -9.21
CA LEU A 73 1.40 4.28 -10.07
C LEU A 73 2.88 4.55 -10.31
N THR A 74 3.74 3.57 -10.03
CA THR A 74 5.16 3.62 -10.39
C THR A 74 5.41 2.67 -11.56
N PRO A 75 5.69 3.17 -12.77
CA PRO A 75 5.88 2.34 -13.95
C PRO A 75 7.20 1.55 -13.88
N LYS A 76 7.27 0.47 -14.66
CA LYS A 76 8.53 -0.26 -14.88
C LYS A 76 9.57 0.65 -15.52
N GLY A 77 10.80 0.61 -15.01
CA GLY A 77 11.89 1.45 -15.52
C GLY A 77 11.82 2.91 -15.05
N ALA A 78 11.08 3.20 -13.96
CA ALA A 78 11.08 4.51 -13.35
C ALA A 78 12.51 4.96 -12.95
N GLN A 79 12.77 6.25 -13.08
CA GLN A 79 14.06 6.86 -12.78
C GLN A 79 14.52 6.54 -11.35
N GLY A 80 15.82 6.29 -11.19
CA GLY A 80 16.41 5.96 -9.88
C GLY A 80 16.27 4.50 -9.45
N ASN A 81 16.03 3.58 -10.40
CA ASN A 81 15.90 2.13 -10.14
C ASN A 81 14.78 1.79 -9.13
N ARG A 82 13.72 2.60 -9.09
CA ARG A 82 12.57 2.37 -8.22
C ARG A 82 11.80 1.14 -8.69
N ALA A 83 11.38 0.30 -7.74
CA ALA A 83 10.56 -0.87 -8.03
C ALA A 83 9.23 -0.45 -8.67
N ALA A 84 8.78 -1.19 -9.68
CA ALA A 84 7.44 -1.02 -10.22
C ALA A 84 6.39 -1.40 -9.16
N GLY A 85 5.31 -0.64 -9.08
CA GLY A 85 4.28 -0.91 -8.08
C GLY A 85 3.22 0.18 -8.01
N VAL A 86 2.41 0.09 -6.97
CA VAL A 86 1.26 0.96 -6.75
C VAL A 86 1.23 1.51 -5.34
N GLY A 87 0.86 2.76 -5.17
CA GLY A 87 0.53 3.34 -3.87
C GLY A 87 -0.97 3.20 -3.62
N VAL A 88 -1.32 2.55 -2.51
CA VAL A 88 -2.70 2.27 -2.11
C VAL A 88 -3.01 3.09 -0.86
N GLN A 89 -4.01 3.96 -0.96
CA GLN A 89 -4.62 4.66 0.18
C GLN A 89 -5.58 3.73 0.92
N PHE A 90 -5.57 3.75 2.25
CA PHE A 90 -6.55 3.00 3.06
C PHE A 90 -7.92 3.70 3.07
N SER A 91 -9.00 2.92 2.96
CA SER A 91 -10.37 3.43 2.94
C SER A 91 -10.82 3.99 4.29
N ASP A 92 -11.80 4.90 4.27
CA ASP A 92 -12.34 5.65 5.43
C ASP A 92 -13.13 4.81 6.47
N GLY A 93 -13.04 3.47 6.45
CA GLY A 93 -13.87 2.58 7.27
C GLY A 93 -13.18 1.86 8.44
N ASP A 94 -11.86 1.65 8.35
CA ASP A 94 -11.11 0.94 9.37
C ASP A 94 -9.66 1.43 9.45
N ASN A 95 -9.31 2.00 10.60
CA ASN A 95 -7.96 2.47 10.90
C ASN A 95 -7.07 1.36 11.48
N SER A 96 -7.54 0.11 11.59
CA SER A 96 -6.81 -1.02 12.17
C SER A 96 -5.42 -1.18 11.54
N ALA A 97 -5.34 -1.21 10.20
CA ALA A 97 -4.07 -1.30 9.48
C ALA A 97 -3.15 -0.12 9.79
N ARG A 98 -3.67 1.11 9.71
CA ARG A 98 -2.92 2.32 10.04
C ARG A 98 -2.36 2.24 11.47
N ASN A 99 -3.20 1.96 12.45
CA ASN A 99 -2.86 1.95 13.86
C ASN A 99 -1.82 0.87 14.17
N GLN A 100 -1.95 -0.33 13.61
CA GLN A 100 -0.98 -1.39 13.78
C GLN A 100 0.37 -1.04 13.14
N ILE A 101 0.36 -0.49 11.92
CA ILE A 101 1.59 -0.01 11.27
C ILE A 101 2.26 1.09 12.10
N GLU A 102 1.52 2.12 12.52
CA GLU A 102 2.06 3.22 13.34
C GLU A 102 2.58 2.73 14.70
N THR A 103 1.94 1.70 15.28
CA THR A 103 2.41 1.04 16.51
C THR A 103 3.75 0.35 16.29
N HIS A 104 3.88 -0.44 15.21
CA HIS A 104 5.16 -1.08 14.84
C HIS A 104 6.25 -0.05 14.51
N LEU A 105 5.87 1.05 13.88
CA LEU A 105 6.76 2.14 13.50
C LEU A 105 6.96 3.19 14.61
N ALA A 106 6.36 3.00 15.79
CA ALA A 106 6.55 3.88 16.92
C ALA A 106 8.05 4.02 17.26
N GLY A 107 8.47 5.25 17.55
CA GLY A 107 9.88 5.62 17.72
C GLY A 107 10.70 5.75 16.43
N SER A 108 10.25 5.21 15.29
CA SER A 108 10.92 5.32 13.98
C SER A 108 10.30 6.36 13.05
N LEU A 109 9.02 6.72 13.25
CA LEU A 109 8.34 7.78 12.50
C LEU A 109 8.93 9.20 12.72
N LYS A 110 9.78 9.38 13.74
CA LYS A 110 10.56 10.61 13.98
C LYS A 110 11.94 10.59 13.32
N SER A 111 12.28 9.55 12.58
CA SER A 111 13.58 9.39 11.91
C SER A 111 13.53 9.97 10.49
N ASP A 112 14.53 10.75 10.10
CA ASP A 112 14.71 11.34 8.76
C ASP A 112 15.07 10.32 7.65
N ARG A 113 14.68 9.05 7.79
CA ARG A 113 15.02 8.03 6.78
C ARG A 113 14.13 8.21 5.54
N PRO A 114 14.68 8.16 4.32
CA PRO A 114 13.88 8.25 3.11
C PRO A 114 12.92 7.07 3.00
N THR A 115 11.65 7.34 2.63
CA THR A 115 10.63 6.33 2.31
C THR A 115 10.65 6.05 0.80
N HIS A 116 9.99 4.99 0.33
CA HIS A 116 9.94 4.71 -1.13
C HIS A 116 9.16 5.75 -1.93
N THR A 117 8.45 6.65 -1.26
CA THR A 117 7.50 7.58 -1.87
C THR A 117 7.90 9.04 -1.75
N MET A 118 9.06 9.32 -1.15
CA MET A 118 9.71 10.64 -1.12
C MET A 118 11.02 10.64 -1.92
#